data_AF-A0A286S3Y6-F1
#
_entry.id   AF-A0A286S3Y6-F1
#
_cell.length_a   1.000
_cell.length_b   1.000
_cell.length_c   1.000
_cell.angle_alpha   90.00
_cell.angle_beta   90.00
_cell.angle_gamma   90.00
#
_symmetry.space_group_name_H-M   'P 1'
#
loop_
_entity.id
_entity.type
_entity.pdbx_description
1 polymer ?
#
loop_
_entity_poly.entity_id
_entity_poly.type
_entity_poly.pdbx_seq_one_letter_code
_entity_poly.pdbx_strand_id
1 'polypeptide(L)'
;VALEEHGGIWMGWSGRSSGENEPEPLAQLHQGNITYALTDLTDTDVGEYYHGFANRVLWPICHYRLDLAEYGRKEMAGYFRVNRFFAHRLAPLVRPDDVIWVHDYHLIPLAAELRQMGLKNRIGFFLHIPWPPADVLFTMPVHEEIMRGLSHYDVVGFQTDHDLENFAGCLRREGIGDELGGGRFSAYGRVFKGGIYAIGIETAAFAEFAKKALTNKTVRKARESIEHRSLIIGVDRLDYSKGITQRIDAFERFILANPAQQGRVTYLQITPKSRSEVPEYEAMQRTVAEQAGRVNGALGAVDWVPIRYINRSVGRNILAGFYRLGKVGLVTPLRDGMNLVAEEYVAAQDPDDPGV
;
A
#
# COMPACT_ATOMS: atom_id res chain seq x y z
N VAL A 1 10.29 13.38 -4.04
CA VAL A 1 11.53 13.46 -4.84
C VAL A 1 11.25 13.91 -6.27
N ALA A 2 10.77 13.07 -7.21
CA ALA A 2 10.62 13.50 -8.62
C ALA A 2 9.75 14.77 -8.84
N LEU A 3 8.54 14.82 -8.28
CA LEU A 3 7.66 16.00 -8.36
C LEU A 3 8.18 17.21 -7.55
N GLU A 4 8.95 16.97 -6.49
CA GLU A 4 9.54 18.06 -5.68
C GLU A 4 10.71 18.72 -6.43
N GLU A 5 11.50 17.92 -7.15
CA GLU A 5 12.68 18.39 -7.91
C GLU A 5 12.29 19.03 -9.24
N HIS A 6 11.40 18.38 -10.01
CA HIS A 6 11.06 18.81 -11.37
C HIS A 6 9.75 19.61 -11.46
N GLY A 7 8.98 19.67 -10.38
CA GLY A 7 7.63 20.23 -10.38
C GLY A 7 6.64 19.37 -11.17
N GLY A 8 5.40 19.86 -11.26
CA GLY A 8 4.35 19.22 -12.05
C GLY A 8 2.99 19.25 -11.37
N ILE A 9 2.05 18.50 -11.94
CA ILE A 9 0.68 18.39 -11.43
C ILE A 9 0.50 17.05 -10.73
N TRP A 10 0.04 17.09 -9.47
CA TRP A 10 -0.48 15.92 -8.77
C TRP A 10 -2.00 15.98 -8.80
N MET A 11 -2.62 15.15 -9.64
CA MET A 11 -4.07 15.05 -9.75
C MET A 11 -4.61 13.83 -9.01
N GLY A 12 -5.72 13.96 -8.30
CA GLY A 12 -6.36 12.83 -7.63
C GLY A 12 -7.56 13.18 -6.77
N TRP A 13 -8.01 12.20 -5.99
CA TRP A 13 -9.05 12.40 -4.97
C TRP A 13 -8.54 13.26 -3.81
N SER A 14 -9.34 14.21 -3.36
CA SER A 14 -9.05 15.06 -2.21
C SER A 14 -9.08 14.34 -0.86
N GLY A 15 -9.63 13.13 -0.80
CA GLY A 15 -9.95 12.41 0.43
C GLY A 15 -11.29 12.81 1.05
N ARG A 16 -12.06 13.70 0.41
CA ARG A 16 -13.38 14.16 0.88
C ARG A 16 -14.52 13.66 0.00
N SER A 17 -15.70 13.60 0.61
CA SER A 17 -16.95 13.38 -0.11
C SER A 17 -17.68 14.71 -0.37
N SER A 18 -18.31 14.84 -1.55
CA SER A 18 -19.27 15.90 -1.86
C SER A 18 -20.70 15.58 -1.40
N GLY A 19 -20.90 14.46 -0.70
CA GLY A 19 -22.22 13.94 -0.33
C GLY A 19 -22.96 13.39 -1.56
N GLU A 20 -24.24 13.73 -1.68
CA GLU A 20 -25.06 13.42 -2.85
C GLU A 20 -24.93 14.46 -3.98
N ASN A 21 -24.22 15.57 -3.73
CA ASN A 21 -24.08 16.64 -4.71
C ASN A 21 -23.01 16.30 -5.75
N GLU A 22 -23.16 16.84 -6.96
CA GLU A 22 -22.10 16.77 -7.97
C GLU A 22 -20.80 17.41 -7.42
N PRO A 23 -19.63 16.78 -7.61
CA PRO A 23 -18.39 17.35 -7.15
C PRO A 23 -18.10 18.69 -7.84
N GLU A 24 -17.71 19.68 -7.04
CA GLU A 24 -17.26 21.00 -7.50
C GLU A 24 -16.10 20.90 -8.52
N PRO A 25 -15.79 21.99 -9.25
CA PRO A 25 -14.58 22.07 -10.07
C PRO A 25 -13.31 21.70 -9.30
N LEU A 26 -12.28 21.25 -10.03
CA LEU A 26 -10.99 20.87 -9.45
C LEU A 26 -10.42 21.99 -8.57
N ALA A 27 -10.15 21.66 -7.31
CA ALA A 27 -9.41 22.53 -6.41
C ALA A 27 -7.93 22.49 -6.80
N GLN A 28 -7.33 23.67 -7.04
CA GLN A 28 -5.90 23.78 -7.33
C GLN A 28 -5.17 24.41 -6.15
N LEU A 29 -4.23 23.66 -5.58
CA LEU A 29 -3.38 24.11 -4.48
C LEU A 29 -1.92 24.09 -4.94
N HIS A 30 -1.18 25.16 -4.68
CA HIS A 30 0.23 25.27 -5.07
C HIS A 30 1.10 25.13 -3.82
N GLN A 31 2.05 24.19 -3.85
CA GLN A 31 3.03 23.99 -2.78
C GLN A 31 4.40 23.75 -3.40
N GLY A 32 5.29 24.74 -3.27
CA GLY A 32 6.57 24.72 -3.97
C GLY A 32 6.36 24.63 -5.48
N ASN A 33 7.00 23.65 -6.11
CA ASN A 33 6.92 23.41 -7.56
C ASN A 33 5.75 22.50 -7.98
N ILE A 34 4.88 22.11 -7.04
CA ILE A 34 3.80 21.16 -7.27
C ILE A 34 2.45 21.87 -7.26
N THR A 35 1.65 21.64 -8.30
CA THR A 35 0.23 21.98 -8.34
C THR A 35 -0.59 20.73 -8.02
N TYR A 36 -1.29 20.71 -6.89
CA TYR A 36 -2.26 19.68 -6.56
C TYR A 36 -3.61 20.02 -7.19
N ALA A 37 -4.11 19.17 -8.09
CA ALA A 37 -5.41 19.28 -8.72
C ALA A 37 -6.36 18.22 -8.14
N LEU A 38 -7.12 18.59 -7.13
CA LEU A 38 -7.91 17.65 -6.33
C LEU A 38 -9.40 17.74 -6.65
N THR A 39 -10.05 16.59 -6.76
CA THR A 39 -11.51 16.50 -6.86
C THR A 39 -12.08 15.72 -5.68
N ASP A 40 -13.24 16.13 -5.21
CA ASP A 40 -14.04 15.33 -4.29
C ASP A 40 -14.76 14.23 -5.10
N LEU A 41 -15.28 13.21 -4.40
CA LEU A 41 -16.12 12.15 -4.97
C LEU A 41 -17.47 12.15 -4.25
N THR A 42 -18.54 11.69 -4.90
CA THR A 42 -19.83 11.53 -4.20
C THR A 42 -19.76 10.39 -3.18
N ASP A 43 -20.67 10.36 -2.20
CA ASP A 43 -20.76 9.23 -1.26
C ASP A 43 -20.96 7.89 -1.98
N THR A 44 -21.73 7.91 -3.06
CA THR A 44 -21.97 6.75 -3.92
C THR A 44 -20.68 6.29 -4.61
N ASP A 45 -19.90 7.22 -5.18
CA ASP A 45 -18.62 6.90 -5.80
C ASP A 45 -17.59 6.41 -4.79
N VAL A 46 -17.49 7.03 -3.61
CA VAL A 46 -16.60 6.58 -2.53
C VAL A 46 -16.96 5.16 -2.11
N GLY A 47 -18.25 4.86 -1.95
CA GLY A 47 -18.77 3.53 -1.62
C GLY A 47 -18.51 2.48 -2.70
N GLU A 48 -18.81 2.78 -3.96
CA GLU A 48 -18.73 1.81 -5.06
C GLU A 48 -17.31 1.59 -5.59
N TYR A 49 -16.52 2.66 -5.76
CA TYR A 49 -15.17 2.61 -6.32
C TYR A 49 -14.13 2.28 -5.26
N TYR A 50 -14.04 3.09 -4.19
CA TYR A 50 -12.94 2.98 -3.23
C TYR A 50 -13.22 1.89 -2.21
N HIS A 51 -14.33 1.98 -1.46
CA HIS A 51 -14.68 0.95 -0.48
C HIS A 51 -15.22 -0.33 -1.13
N GLY A 52 -15.76 -0.24 -2.36
CA GLY A 52 -16.27 -1.36 -3.13
C GLY A 52 -15.16 -2.03 -3.94
N PHE A 53 -15.20 -1.88 -5.27
CA PHE A 53 -14.41 -2.71 -6.18
C PHE A 53 -12.90 -2.67 -5.91
N ALA A 54 -12.33 -1.49 -5.64
CA ALA A 54 -10.89 -1.38 -5.42
C ALA A 54 -10.44 -2.15 -4.16
N ASN A 55 -11.13 -2.00 -3.04
CA ASN A 55 -10.70 -2.58 -1.75
C ASN A 55 -11.39 -3.90 -1.36
N ARG A 56 -12.48 -4.29 -2.04
CA ARG A 56 -13.20 -5.56 -1.83
C ARG A 56 -13.03 -6.56 -2.98
N VAL A 57 -12.49 -6.16 -4.12
CA VAL A 57 -12.17 -7.07 -5.25
C VAL A 57 -10.69 -7.02 -5.58
N LEU A 58 -10.17 -5.90 -6.06
CA LEU A 58 -8.79 -5.83 -6.55
C LEU A 58 -7.77 -6.09 -5.44
N TRP A 59 -7.90 -5.40 -4.29
CA TRP A 59 -7.00 -5.59 -3.16
C TRP A 59 -6.93 -7.05 -2.67
N PRO A 60 -8.04 -7.72 -2.29
CA PRO A 60 -7.96 -9.11 -1.82
C PRO A 60 -7.43 -10.07 -2.87
N ILE A 61 -7.86 -9.96 -4.14
CA ILE A 61 -7.38 -10.85 -5.21
C ILE A 61 -5.89 -10.70 -5.45
N CYS A 62 -5.39 -9.46 -5.56
CA CYS A 62 -3.96 -9.19 -5.75
C CYS A 62 -3.11 -9.58 -4.53
N HIS A 63 -3.71 -9.69 -3.35
CA HIS A 63 -3.07 -10.19 -2.13
C HIS A 63 -3.41 -11.65 -1.80
N TYR A 64 -3.97 -12.39 -2.76
CA TYR A 64 -4.19 -13.84 -2.71
C TYR A 64 -5.18 -14.26 -1.62
N ARG A 65 -6.12 -13.36 -1.29
CA ARG A 65 -7.20 -13.53 -0.32
C ARG A 65 -8.54 -13.66 -1.02
N LEU A 66 -8.64 -14.69 -1.87
CA LEU A 66 -9.87 -15.03 -2.60
C LEU A 66 -11.07 -15.21 -1.67
N ASP A 67 -10.81 -15.69 -0.45
CA ASP A 67 -11.81 -15.86 0.62
C ASP A 67 -12.43 -14.55 1.12
N LEU A 68 -11.79 -13.41 0.84
CA LEU A 68 -12.26 -12.07 1.22
C LEU A 68 -12.75 -11.24 0.03
N ALA A 69 -12.68 -11.76 -1.19
CA ALA A 69 -13.09 -11.02 -2.38
C ALA A 69 -14.62 -11.04 -2.50
N GLU A 70 -15.26 -9.87 -2.47
CA GLU A 70 -16.70 -9.72 -2.68
C GLU A 70 -16.98 -8.92 -3.94
N TYR A 71 -17.56 -9.58 -4.93
CA TYR A 71 -17.90 -8.98 -6.21
C TYR A 71 -19.35 -8.50 -6.24
N GLY A 72 -19.53 -7.23 -6.61
CA GLY A 72 -20.83 -6.66 -6.89
C GLY A 72 -20.83 -5.85 -8.19
N ARG A 73 -21.90 -6.01 -8.98
CA ARG A 73 -22.04 -5.33 -10.28
C ARG A 73 -22.12 -3.82 -10.15
N LYS A 74 -22.71 -3.33 -9.05
CA LYS A 74 -22.85 -1.91 -8.74
C LYS A 74 -21.47 -1.29 -8.48
N GLU A 75 -20.67 -1.93 -7.64
CA GLU A 75 -19.30 -1.54 -7.29
C GLU A 75 -18.39 -1.56 -8.52
N MET A 76 -18.50 -2.59 -9.35
CA MET A 76 -17.81 -2.66 -10.63
C MET A 76 -18.18 -1.49 -11.55
N ALA A 77 -19.47 -1.19 -11.72
CA ALA A 77 -19.92 -0.06 -12.54
C ALA A 77 -19.39 1.27 -11.99
N GLY A 78 -19.42 1.46 -10.67
CA GLY A 78 -18.82 2.62 -10.00
C GLY A 78 -17.32 2.74 -10.24
N TYR A 79 -16.58 1.63 -10.25
CA TYR A 79 -15.15 1.65 -10.49
C TYR A 79 -14.75 2.23 -11.85
N PHE A 80 -15.41 1.77 -12.92
CA PHE A 80 -15.19 2.29 -14.27
C PHE A 80 -15.74 3.71 -14.42
N ARG A 81 -16.89 4.02 -13.82
CA ARG A 81 -17.48 5.38 -13.83
C ARG A 81 -16.54 6.40 -13.21
N VAL A 82 -15.94 6.10 -12.06
CA VAL A 82 -15.01 7.01 -11.38
C VAL A 82 -13.71 7.18 -12.17
N ASN A 83 -13.19 6.13 -12.82
CA ASN A 83 -12.04 6.27 -13.72
C ASN A 83 -12.34 7.19 -14.91
N ARG A 84 -13.53 7.07 -15.51
CA ARG A 84 -14.00 8.02 -16.54
C ARG A 84 -14.10 9.43 -16.01
N PHE A 85 -14.64 9.62 -14.81
CA PHE A 85 -14.72 10.92 -14.16
C PHE A 85 -13.33 11.54 -13.95
N PHE A 86 -12.36 10.77 -13.43
CA PHE A 86 -10.97 11.24 -13.31
C PHE A 86 -10.38 11.61 -14.67
N ALA A 87 -10.63 10.83 -15.73
CA ALA A 87 -10.17 11.17 -17.09
C ALA A 87 -10.73 12.53 -17.56
N HIS A 88 -12.03 12.79 -17.32
CA HIS A 88 -12.68 14.06 -17.68
C HIS A 88 -12.12 15.25 -16.89
N ARG A 89 -11.71 15.03 -15.65
CA ARG A 89 -11.05 16.05 -14.82
C ARG A 89 -9.61 16.29 -15.26
N LEU A 90 -8.89 15.24 -15.64
CA LEU A 90 -7.48 15.34 -16.01
C LEU A 90 -7.28 15.93 -17.41
N ALA A 91 -8.07 15.51 -18.40
CA ALA A 91 -7.86 15.87 -19.80
C ALA A 91 -7.72 17.38 -20.08
N PRO A 92 -8.51 18.30 -19.46
CA PRO A 92 -8.36 19.74 -19.65
C PRO A 92 -7.05 20.32 -19.10
N LEU A 93 -6.37 19.61 -18.19
CA LEU A 93 -5.10 20.05 -17.60
C LEU A 93 -3.89 19.63 -18.44
N VAL A 94 -4.06 18.62 -19.32
CA VAL A 94 -2.95 17.99 -20.05
C VAL A 94 -2.54 18.85 -21.25
N ARG A 95 -1.25 19.14 -21.35
CA ARG A 95 -0.60 19.76 -22.49
C ARG A 95 -0.04 18.70 -23.44
N PRO A 96 0.17 19.01 -24.74
CA PRO A 96 0.60 18.01 -25.73
C PRO A 96 1.91 17.26 -25.42
N ASP A 97 2.83 17.91 -24.70
CA ASP A 97 4.16 17.41 -24.35
C ASP A 97 4.25 16.77 -22.95
N ASP A 98 3.17 16.84 -22.16
CA ASP A 98 3.12 16.25 -20.83
C ASP A 98 3.33 14.73 -20.88
N VAL A 99 4.00 14.22 -19.86
CA VAL A 99 4.09 12.79 -19.57
C VAL A 99 3.17 12.50 -18.38
N ILE A 100 2.23 11.59 -18.57
CA ILE A 100 1.27 11.21 -17.54
C ILE A 100 1.79 9.94 -16.86
N TRP A 101 1.88 9.96 -15.53
CA TRP A 101 2.25 8.78 -14.76
C TRP A 101 1.13 8.45 -13.77
N VAL A 102 0.45 7.33 -14.03
CA VAL A 102 -0.67 6.83 -13.25
C VAL A 102 -0.16 5.82 -12.22
N HIS A 103 -0.65 5.93 -11.00
CA HIS A 103 -0.23 5.08 -9.90
C HIS A 103 -1.40 4.26 -9.35
N ASP A 104 -1.13 2.96 -9.25
CA ASP A 104 -1.84 1.97 -8.46
C ASP A 104 -3.19 1.46 -8.98
N TYR A 105 -3.61 0.34 -8.39
CA TYR A 105 -4.74 -0.50 -8.84
C TYR A 105 -6.09 0.23 -8.93
N HIS A 106 -6.26 1.36 -8.26
CA HIS A 106 -7.49 2.13 -8.34
C HIS A 106 -7.72 2.73 -9.74
N LEU A 107 -6.64 2.99 -10.48
CA LEU A 107 -6.67 3.76 -11.72
C LEU A 107 -6.34 2.94 -12.97
N ILE A 108 -6.49 1.61 -12.92
CA ILE A 108 -6.15 0.74 -14.06
C ILE A 108 -6.86 1.20 -15.37
N PRO A 109 -8.17 1.50 -15.39
CA PRO A 109 -8.85 1.94 -16.61
C PRO A 109 -8.48 3.34 -17.12
N LEU A 110 -7.77 4.17 -16.34
CA LEU A 110 -7.61 5.60 -16.62
C LEU A 110 -7.01 5.89 -18.00
N ALA A 111 -5.95 5.17 -18.40
CA ALA A 111 -5.38 5.35 -19.74
C ALA A 111 -6.39 5.04 -20.86
N ALA A 112 -7.20 3.99 -20.71
CA ALA A 112 -8.19 3.63 -21.72
C ALA A 112 -9.19 4.78 -21.94
N GLU A 113 -9.67 5.40 -20.87
CA GLU A 113 -10.57 6.55 -20.91
C GLU A 113 -9.88 7.78 -21.55
N LEU A 114 -8.64 8.10 -21.17
CA LEU A 114 -7.87 9.20 -21.78
C LEU A 114 -7.62 8.97 -23.29
N ARG A 115 -7.33 7.73 -23.70
CA ARG A 115 -7.17 7.37 -25.12
C ARG A 115 -8.47 7.54 -25.90
N GLN A 116 -9.62 7.19 -25.32
CA GLN A 116 -10.93 7.41 -25.93
C GLN A 116 -11.24 8.91 -26.12
N MET A 117 -10.75 9.75 -25.21
CA MET A 117 -10.81 11.22 -25.33
C MET A 117 -9.80 11.81 -26.34
N GLY A 118 -9.00 10.98 -27.00
CA GLY A 118 -8.08 11.40 -28.06
C GLY A 118 -6.67 11.77 -27.60
N LEU A 119 -6.35 11.68 -26.31
CA LEU A 119 -5.02 12.03 -25.80
C LEU A 119 -3.94 11.10 -26.36
N LYS A 120 -2.85 11.69 -26.85
CA LYS A 120 -1.70 11.00 -27.46
C LYS A 120 -0.42 11.06 -26.62
N ASN A 121 -0.47 11.73 -25.46
CA ASN A 121 0.62 11.83 -24.49
C ASN A 121 1.18 10.45 -24.14
N ARG A 122 2.45 10.42 -23.72
CA ARG A 122 3.01 9.21 -23.12
C ARG A 122 2.36 8.98 -21.75
N ILE A 123 1.82 7.79 -21.52
CA ILE A 123 1.17 7.41 -20.27
C ILE A 123 1.83 6.15 -19.71
N GLY A 124 2.45 6.29 -18.54
CA GLY A 124 2.97 5.18 -17.75
C GLY A 124 1.99 4.78 -16.64
N PHE A 125 1.99 3.50 -16.29
CA PHE A 125 1.33 2.95 -15.11
C PHE A 125 2.36 2.30 -14.20
N PHE A 126 2.21 2.45 -12.89
CA PHE A 126 2.97 1.67 -11.92
C PHE A 126 2.04 1.05 -10.87
N LEU A 127 2.08 -0.28 -10.75
CA LEU A 127 1.33 -1.03 -9.75
C LEU A 127 2.15 -1.15 -8.47
N HIS A 128 1.64 -0.62 -7.36
CA HIS A 128 2.37 -0.66 -6.08
C HIS A 128 2.13 -1.96 -5.30
N ILE A 129 0.98 -2.60 -5.53
CA ILE A 129 0.61 -3.90 -4.95
C ILE A 129 1.12 -5.05 -5.84
N PRO A 130 1.09 -6.32 -5.37
CA PRO A 130 1.48 -7.45 -6.20
C PRO A 130 0.55 -7.61 -7.40
N TRP A 131 1.06 -8.25 -8.46
CA TRP A 131 0.21 -8.79 -9.51
C TRP A 131 0.03 -10.30 -9.31
N PRO A 132 -1.22 -10.81 -9.25
CA PRO A 132 -1.48 -12.23 -8.98
C PRO A 132 -1.26 -13.11 -10.24
N PRO A 133 -0.95 -14.41 -10.07
CA PRO A 133 -0.91 -15.36 -11.18
C PRO A 133 -2.30 -15.56 -11.77
N ALA A 134 -2.35 -16.11 -12.98
CA ALA A 134 -3.60 -16.26 -13.75
C ALA A 134 -4.70 -17.03 -13.00
N ASP A 135 -4.36 -18.11 -12.28
CA ASP A 135 -5.32 -18.89 -11.48
C ASP A 135 -6.02 -18.09 -10.38
N VAL A 136 -5.37 -17.02 -9.91
CA VAL A 136 -5.93 -16.11 -8.91
C VAL A 136 -6.61 -14.93 -9.58
N LEU A 137 -6.02 -14.34 -10.62
CA LEU A 137 -6.61 -13.20 -11.32
C LEU A 137 -7.95 -13.57 -11.98
N PHE A 138 -8.04 -14.73 -12.61
CA PHE A 138 -9.19 -15.14 -13.42
C PHE A 138 -10.43 -15.48 -12.58
N THR A 139 -10.29 -15.54 -11.25
CA THR A 139 -11.47 -15.61 -10.37
C THR A 139 -12.24 -14.28 -10.37
N MET A 140 -11.62 -13.17 -10.79
CA MET A 140 -12.28 -11.87 -10.95
C MET A 140 -13.13 -11.88 -12.22
N PRO A 141 -14.45 -11.63 -12.15
CA PRO A 141 -15.31 -11.70 -13.34
C PRO A 141 -14.95 -10.73 -14.48
N VAL A 142 -14.21 -9.65 -14.19
CA VAL A 142 -13.79 -8.62 -15.15
C VAL A 142 -12.28 -8.54 -15.34
N HIS A 143 -11.57 -9.67 -15.18
CA HIS A 143 -10.12 -9.73 -15.39
C HIS A 143 -9.72 -9.29 -16.80
N GLU A 144 -10.50 -9.63 -17.82
CA GLU A 144 -10.26 -9.18 -19.20
C GLU A 144 -10.28 -7.65 -19.33
N GLU A 145 -11.26 -6.96 -18.77
CA GLU A 145 -11.34 -5.49 -18.83
C GLU A 145 -10.19 -4.83 -18.06
N ILE A 146 -9.78 -5.42 -16.94
CA ILE A 146 -8.64 -4.92 -16.16
C ILE A 146 -7.33 -5.10 -16.95
N MET A 147 -7.08 -6.27 -17.54
CA MET A 147 -5.92 -6.50 -18.40
C MET A 147 -5.94 -5.63 -19.64
N ARG A 148 -7.11 -5.44 -20.26
CA ARG A 148 -7.29 -4.53 -21.39
C ARG A 148 -6.95 -3.10 -21.00
N GLY A 149 -7.41 -2.63 -19.83
CA GLY A 149 -7.06 -1.32 -19.29
C GLY A 149 -5.55 -1.10 -19.23
N LEU A 150 -4.79 -2.10 -18.74
CA LEU A 150 -3.34 -2.03 -18.69
C LEU A 150 -2.67 -1.96 -20.08
N SER A 151 -3.26 -2.58 -21.10
CA SER A 151 -2.71 -2.51 -22.47
C SER A 151 -2.76 -1.11 -23.11
N HIS A 152 -3.54 -0.17 -22.54
CA HIS A 152 -3.66 1.20 -23.04
C HIS A 152 -2.51 2.14 -22.62
N TYR A 153 -1.69 1.71 -21.66
CA TYR A 153 -0.48 2.42 -21.25
C TYR A 153 0.67 2.15 -22.22
N ASP A 154 1.61 3.09 -22.31
CA ASP A 154 2.85 2.90 -23.08
C ASP A 154 3.89 2.12 -22.27
N VAL A 155 3.85 2.26 -20.94
CA VAL A 155 4.69 1.53 -19.98
C VAL A 155 3.82 1.05 -18.82
N VAL A 156 3.96 -0.23 -18.45
CA VAL A 156 3.35 -0.85 -17.26
C VAL A 156 4.48 -1.35 -16.36
N GLY A 157 4.60 -0.75 -15.19
CA GLY A 157 5.64 -1.06 -14.20
C GLY A 157 5.09 -1.86 -13.02
N PHE A 158 5.90 -2.80 -12.53
CA PHE A 158 5.63 -3.64 -11.37
C PHE A 158 6.77 -3.59 -10.35
N GLN A 159 6.52 -4.08 -9.13
CA GLN A 159 7.51 -4.10 -8.06
C GLN A 159 8.59 -5.16 -8.28
N THR A 160 8.19 -6.36 -8.69
CA THR A 160 9.09 -7.52 -8.79
C THR A 160 9.05 -8.19 -10.16
N ASP A 161 10.05 -9.03 -10.42
CA ASP A 161 10.07 -9.97 -11.55
C ASP A 161 8.87 -10.93 -11.54
N HIS A 162 8.52 -11.47 -10.37
CA HIS A 162 7.38 -12.37 -10.20
C HIS A 162 6.06 -11.70 -10.63
N ASP A 163 5.87 -10.42 -10.32
CA ASP A 163 4.68 -9.68 -10.74
C ASP A 163 4.61 -9.54 -12.27
N LEU A 164 5.74 -9.19 -12.90
CA LEU A 164 5.83 -9.08 -14.35
C LEU A 164 5.63 -10.43 -15.05
N GLU A 165 6.23 -11.50 -14.51
CA GLU A 165 6.06 -12.88 -14.99
C GLU A 165 4.61 -13.35 -14.85
N ASN A 166 3.96 -13.06 -13.72
CA ASN A 166 2.55 -13.35 -13.51
C ASN A 166 1.68 -12.60 -14.54
N PHE A 167 1.97 -11.32 -14.80
CA PHE A 167 1.25 -10.54 -15.81
C PHE A 167 1.42 -11.13 -17.21
N ALA A 168 2.64 -11.47 -17.60
CA ALA A 168 2.92 -12.16 -18.87
C ALA A 168 2.19 -13.51 -18.95
N GLY A 169 2.16 -14.27 -17.86
CA GLY A 169 1.44 -15.53 -17.74
C GLY A 169 -0.08 -15.36 -17.88
N CYS A 170 -0.66 -14.30 -17.35
CA CYS A 170 -2.07 -13.97 -17.52
C CYS A 170 -2.39 -13.70 -18.99
N LEU A 171 -1.60 -12.86 -19.68
CA LEU A 171 -1.81 -12.57 -21.10
C LEU A 171 -1.76 -13.83 -21.97
N ARG A 172 -0.77 -14.70 -21.73
CA ARG A 172 -0.62 -15.96 -22.47
C ARG A 172 -1.76 -16.94 -22.19
N ARG A 173 -2.12 -17.12 -20.92
CA ARG A 173 -3.14 -18.11 -20.52
C ARG A 173 -4.53 -17.71 -21.00
N GLU A 174 -4.81 -16.42 -21.04
CA GLU A 174 -6.06 -15.88 -21.60
C GLU A 174 -6.06 -15.88 -23.14
N GLY A 175 -4.90 -16.10 -23.78
CA GLY A 175 -4.79 -16.12 -25.24
C GLY A 175 -4.96 -14.74 -25.91
N ILE A 176 -4.79 -13.66 -25.15
CA ILE A 176 -5.02 -12.26 -25.58
C ILE A 176 -3.73 -11.54 -25.96
N GLY A 177 -2.58 -12.10 -25.60
CA GLY A 177 -1.30 -11.45 -25.81
C GLY A 177 -0.09 -12.29 -25.40
N ASP A 178 1.08 -11.80 -25.76
CA ASP A 178 2.36 -12.43 -25.41
C ASP A 178 3.49 -11.40 -25.32
N GLU A 179 4.62 -11.82 -24.75
CA GLU A 179 5.86 -11.05 -24.76
C GLU A 179 6.52 -11.12 -26.14
N LEU A 180 6.92 -9.95 -26.66
CA LEU A 180 7.64 -9.80 -27.93
C LEU A 180 9.17 -9.77 -27.77
N GLY A 181 9.65 -9.99 -26.54
CA GLY A 181 11.05 -9.84 -26.13
C GLY A 181 11.46 -8.38 -25.87
N GLY A 182 12.51 -8.24 -25.03
CA GLY A 182 13.05 -6.93 -24.63
C GLY A 182 12.12 -6.13 -23.72
N GLY A 183 11.27 -6.81 -22.94
CA GLY A 183 10.28 -6.18 -22.06
C GLY A 183 9.12 -5.53 -22.82
N ARG A 184 8.86 -5.93 -24.06
CA ARG A 184 7.69 -5.47 -24.84
C ARG A 184 6.62 -6.55 -24.87
N PHE A 185 5.37 -6.12 -24.82
CA PHE A 185 4.20 -7.00 -24.82
C PHE A 185 3.26 -6.58 -25.95
N SER A 186 2.58 -7.55 -26.55
CA SER A 186 1.47 -7.32 -27.47
C SER A 186 0.20 -7.89 -26.86
N ALA A 187 -0.82 -7.05 -26.66
CA ALA A 187 -2.14 -7.51 -26.24
C ALA A 187 -3.22 -6.56 -26.81
N TYR A 188 -4.40 -7.11 -27.14
CA TYR A 188 -5.53 -6.33 -27.67
C TYR A 188 -5.17 -5.39 -28.85
N GLY A 189 -4.26 -5.84 -29.73
CA GLY A 189 -3.80 -5.06 -30.89
C GLY A 189 -2.89 -3.87 -30.54
N ARG A 190 -2.37 -3.81 -29.31
CA ARG A 190 -1.48 -2.75 -28.82
C ARG A 190 -0.13 -3.33 -28.42
N VAL A 191 0.92 -2.53 -28.58
CA VAL A 191 2.26 -2.85 -28.09
C VAL A 191 2.65 -1.86 -27.00
N PHE A 192 3.13 -2.37 -25.87
CA PHE A 192 3.54 -1.57 -24.72
C PHE A 192 4.76 -2.20 -24.03
N LYS A 193 5.42 -1.44 -23.16
CA LYS A 193 6.57 -1.92 -22.39
C LYS A 193 6.14 -2.38 -20.99
N GLY A 194 6.53 -3.58 -20.59
CA GLY A 194 6.51 -4.02 -19.20
C GLY A 194 7.87 -3.83 -18.55
N GLY A 195 7.92 -3.52 -17.25
CA GLY A 195 9.18 -3.38 -16.54
C GLY A 195 9.06 -3.54 -15.03
N ILE A 196 10.20 -3.77 -14.41
CA ILE A 196 10.34 -3.94 -12.95
C ILE A 196 11.01 -2.69 -12.42
N TYR A 197 10.37 -2.01 -11.48
CA TYR A 197 10.86 -0.79 -10.86
C TYR A 197 10.57 -0.85 -9.37
N ALA A 198 11.34 -1.64 -8.62
CA ALA A 198 11.19 -1.76 -7.19
C ALA A 198 11.29 -0.38 -6.52
N ILE A 199 10.21 0.06 -5.88
CA ILE A 199 10.21 1.33 -5.15
C ILE A 199 11.14 1.21 -3.94
N GLY A 200 11.88 2.29 -3.65
CA GLY A 200 12.75 2.35 -2.49
C GLY A 200 12.67 3.69 -1.77
N ILE A 201 13.51 3.86 -0.74
CA ILE A 201 13.63 5.09 0.04
C ILE A 201 14.99 5.78 -0.10
N GLU A 202 15.04 7.06 0.26
CA GLU A 202 16.27 7.82 0.47
C GLU A 202 16.97 7.38 1.78
N THR A 203 17.69 6.25 1.73
CA THR A 203 18.23 5.56 2.92
C THR A 203 19.15 6.43 3.76
N ALA A 204 20.07 7.17 3.14
CA ALA A 204 21.00 8.06 3.86
C ALA A 204 20.27 9.21 4.59
N ALA A 205 19.28 9.81 3.93
CA ALA A 205 18.46 10.85 4.54
C ALA A 205 17.63 10.30 5.70
N PHE A 206 17.09 9.07 5.55
CA PHE A 206 16.32 8.42 6.59
C PHE A 206 17.16 8.02 7.81
N ALA A 207 18.40 7.57 7.61
CA ALA A 207 19.33 7.26 8.69
C ALA A 207 19.61 8.49 9.58
N GLU A 208 19.92 9.64 8.97
CA GLU A 208 20.11 10.90 9.69
C GLU A 208 18.83 11.39 10.39
N PHE A 209 17.68 11.19 9.75
CA PHE A 209 16.39 11.48 10.33
C PHE A 209 16.10 10.61 11.57
N ALA A 210 16.38 9.31 11.50
CA ALA A 210 16.21 8.36 12.61
C ALA A 210 17.16 8.66 13.77
N LYS A 211 18.40 9.06 13.49
CA LYS A 211 19.35 9.54 14.51
C LYS A 211 18.81 10.75 15.27
N LYS A 212 18.29 11.75 14.54
CA LYS A 212 17.66 12.94 15.15
C LYS A 212 16.39 12.58 15.91
N ALA A 213 15.63 11.60 15.45
CA ALA A 213 14.39 11.15 16.11
C ALA A 213 14.61 10.65 17.55
N LEU A 214 15.81 10.20 17.91
CA LEU A 214 16.14 9.79 19.30
C LEU A 214 16.02 10.94 20.31
N THR A 215 16.13 12.20 19.89
CA THR A 215 15.97 13.35 20.80
C THR A 215 14.50 13.67 21.08
N ASN A 216 13.57 13.07 20.33
CA ASN A 216 12.14 13.28 20.49
C ASN A 216 11.69 12.85 21.90
N LYS A 217 10.95 13.73 22.59
CA LYS A 217 10.48 13.49 23.97
C LYS A 217 9.67 12.20 24.12
N THR A 218 8.85 11.85 23.14
CA THR A 218 8.04 10.63 23.15
C THR A 218 8.91 9.39 23.00
N VAL A 219 9.88 9.42 22.08
CA VAL A 219 10.84 8.32 21.86
C VAL A 219 11.68 8.09 23.11
N ARG A 220 12.18 9.16 23.75
CA ARG A 220 12.92 9.08 25.02
C ARG A 220 12.10 8.45 26.15
N LYS A 221 10.88 8.94 26.38
CA LYS A 221 9.98 8.38 27.39
C LYS A 221 9.66 6.91 27.13
N ALA A 222 9.46 6.55 25.87
CA ALA A 222 9.20 5.17 25.52
C ALA A 222 10.43 4.28 25.76
N ARG A 223 11.64 4.75 25.43
CA ARG A 223 12.91 4.09 25.77
C ARG A 223 13.07 3.89 27.28
N GLU A 224 12.78 4.92 28.08
CA GLU A 224 12.81 4.82 29.54
C GLU A 224 11.80 3.77 30.04
N SER A 225 10.59 3.73 29.46
CA SER A 225 9.53 2.80 29.88
C SER A 225 9.75 1.34 29.49
N ILE A 226 10.63 1.04 28.51
CA ILE A 226 11.01 -0.35 28.18
C ILE A 226 12.19 -0.82 29.04
N GLU A 227 12.81 0.08 29.81
CA GLU A 227 13.98 -0.19 30.66
C GLU A 227 15.12 -0.86 29.86
N HIS A 228 15.79 -1.87 30.45
CA HIS A 228 16.85 -2.65 29.84
C HIS A 228 16.33 -3.82 28.96
N ARG A 229 15.05 -3.78 28.55
CA ARG A 229 14.43 -4.84 27.72
C ARG A 229 14.71 -4.60 26.24
N SER A 230 14.91 -5.69 25.51
CA SER A 230 15.01 -5.63 24.04
C SER A 230 13.66 -5.35 23.42
N LEU A 231 13.64 -4.52 22.38
CA LEU A 231 12.43 -4.13 21.66
C LEU A 231 12.34 -4.88 20.32
N ILE A 232 11.26 -5.61 20.12
CA ILE A 232 10.83 -6.07 18.80
C ILE A 232 9.79 -5.06 18.30
N ILE A 233 9.85 -4.65 17.04
CA ILE A 233 8.90 -3.69 16.47
C ILE A 233 8.23 -4.21 15.20
N GLY A 234 6.91 -4.08 15.15
CA GLY A 234 6.09 -4.26 13.95
C GLY A 234 5.29 -3.00 13.68
N VAL A 235 5.31 -2.50 12.45
CA VAL A 235 4.54 -1.32 12.03
C VAL A 235 3.87 -1.63 10.71
N ASP A 236 2.54 -1.65 10.73
CA ASP A 236 1.76 -2.03 9.55
C ASP A 236 0.42 -1.32 9.61
N ARG A 237 -0.17 -0.95 8.46
CA ARG A 237 -1.61 -0.64 8.47
C ARG A 237 -2.37 -1.86 8.99
N LEU A 238 -3.45 -1.64 9.71
CA LEU A 238 -4.36 -2.73 10.06
C LEU A 238 -4.97 -3.28 8.78
N ASP A 239 -4.44 -4.38 8.26
CA ASP A 239 -4.75 -4.93 6.94
C ASP A 239 -4.42 -6.42 6.92
N TYR A 240 -5.33 -7.23 6.38
CA TYR A 240 -5.24 -8.70 6.42
C TYR A 240 -4.06 -9.26 5.61
N SER A 241 -3.49 -8.45 4.71
CA SER A 241 -2.26 -8.77 3.99
C SER A 241 -1.02 -8.86 4.90
N LYS A 242 -1.06 -8.24 6.09
CA LYS A 242 0.14 -8.00 6.93
C LYS A 242 0.48 -9.12 7.92
N GLY A 243 -0.37 -10.15 8.02
CA GLY A 243 -0.09 -11.31 8.86
C GLY A 243 0.05 -11.03 10.36
N ILE A 244 -0.60 -9.97 10.85
CA ILE A 244 -0.40 -9.47 12.23
C ILE A 244 -0.80 -10.52 13.27
N THR A 245 -1.86 -11.30 13.03
CA THR A 245 -2.29 -12.37 13.94
C THR A 245 -1.25 -13.49 14.00
N GLN A 246 -0.73 -13.95 12.87
CA GLN A 246 0.34 -14.96 12.84
C GLN A 246 1.61 -14.46 13.54
N ARG A 247 1.89 -13.17 13.43
CA ARG A 247 3.03 -12.52 14.07
C ARG A 247 2.91 -12.48 15.60
N ILE A 248 1.71 -12.19 16.11
CA ILE A 248 1.42 -12.23 17.56
C ILE A 248 1.57 -13.68 18.08
N ASP A 249 1.05 -14.67 17.37
CA ASP A 249 1.21 -16.08 17.76
C ASP A 249 2.68 -16.52 17.72
N ALA A 250 3.45 -16.07 16.72
CA ALA A 250 4.88 -16.36 16.64
C ALA A 250 5.65 -15.75 17.83
N PHE A 251 5.31 -14.53 18.24
CA PHE A 251 5.90 -13.92 19.43
C PHE A 251 5.55 -14.69 20.72
N GLU A 252 4.29 -15.09 20.90
CA GLU A 252 3.89 -15.93 22.04
C GLU A 252 4.68 -17.24 22.08
N ARG A 253 4.77 -17.95 20.95
CA ARG A 253 5.55 -19.18 20.83
C ARG A 253 7.03 -18.96 21.14
N PHE A 254 7.61 -17.87 20.64
CA PHE A 254 9.01 -17.52 20.93
C PHE A 254 9.25 -17.34 22.44
N ILE A 255 8.37 -16.61 23.13
CA ILE A 255 8.51 -16.39 24.58
C ILE A 255 8.31 -17.68 25.40
N LEU A 256 7.35 -18.52 25.01
CA LEU A 256 7.12 -19.82 25.67
C LEU A 256 8.29 -20.79 25.47
N ALA A 257 8.85 -20.83 24.25
CA ALA A 257 10.00 -21.68 23.93
C ALA A 257 11.31 -21.17 24.55
N ASN A 258 11.37 -19.89 24.94
CA ASN A 258 12.57 -19.25 25.49
C ASN A 258 12.27 -18.55 26.82
N PRO A 259 12.05 -19.28 27.93
CA PRO A 259 11.70 -18.69 29.23
C PRO A 259 12.68 -17.62 29.73
N ALA A 260 13.96 -17.73 29.36
CA ALA A 260 14.98 -16.72 29.69
C ALA A 260 14.73 -15.32 29.08
N GLN A 261 13.83 -15.22 28.11
CA GLN A 261 13.43 -13.96 27.45
C GLN A 261 12.18 -13.32 28.09
N GLN A 262 11.47 -14.05 28.96
CA GLN A 262 10.33 -13.50 29.71
C GLN A 262 10.80 -12.32 30.58
N GLY A 263 10.06 -11.22 30.54
CA GLY A 263 10.45 -9.98 31.22
C GLY A 263 11.64 -9.24 30.60
N ARG A 264 12.32 -9.80 29.58
CA ARG A 264 13.50 -9.18 28.93
C ARG A 264 13.23 -8.68 27.52
N VAL A 265 12.16 -9.12 26.89
CA VAL A 265 11.77 -8.71 25.53
C VAL A 265 10.36 -8.15 25.56
N THR A 266 10.13 -7.04 24.86
CA THR A 266 8.80 -6.48 24.62
C THR A 266 8.59 -6.32 23.12
N TYR A 267 7.41 -6.72 22.67
CA TYR A 267 6.96 -6.52 21.30
C TYR A 267 6.07 -5.29 21.19
N LEU A 268 6.45 -4.32 20.36
CA LEU A 268 5.66 -3.15 20.01
C LEU A 268 5.02 -3.34 18.64
N GLN A 269 3.70 -3.46 18.58
CA GLN A 269 2.94 -3.47 17.33
C GLN A 269 2.19 -2.14 17.20
N ILE A 270 2.52 -1.36 16.18
CA ILE A 270 1.80 -0.14 15.81
C ILE A 270 0.95 -0.45 14.58
N THR A 271 -0.35 -0.22 14.67
CA THR A 271 -1.29 -0.40 13.56
C THR A 271 -2.21 0.80 13.40
N PRO A 272 -1.87 1.81 12.59
CA PRO A 272 -2.85 2.84 12.25
C PRO A 272 -4.10 2.20 11.63
N LYS A 273 -5.27 2.72 12.02
CA LYS A 273 -6.54 2.38 11.38
C LYS A 273 -6.47 2.66 9.87
N SER A 274 -7.06 1.78 9.09
CA SER A 274 -7.12 1.85 7.64
C SER A 274 -8.48 1.31 7.20
N ARG A 275 -9.18 2.04 6.33
CA ARG A 275 -10.44 1.57 5.68
C ARG A 275 -11.48 1.06 6.69
N SER A 276 -11.78 1.86 7.70
CA SER A 276 -12.62 1.43 8.84
C SER A 276 -14.08 1.19 8.43
N GLU A 277 -14.47 1.67 7.25
CA GLU A 277 -15.80 1.52 6.64
C GLU A 277 -16.00 0.14 5.99
N VAL A 278 -14.92 -0.64 5.85
CA VAL A 278 -14.94 -1.97 5.22
C VAL A 278 -15.04 -3.04 6.32
N PRO A 279 -16.09 -3.89 6.36
CA PRO A 279 -16.38 -4.80 7.47
C PRO A 279 -15.23 -5.75 7.84
N GLU A 280 -14.47 -6.21 6.85
CA GLU A 280 -13.36 -7.15 7.02
C GLU A 280 -12.22 -6.52 7.85
N TYR A 281 -12.03 -5.20 7.78
CA TYR A 281 -11.01 -4.47 8.56
C TYR A 281 -11.44 -4.28 10.02
N GLU A 282 -12.74 -4.05 10.27
CA GLU A 282 -13.28 -3.96 11.62
C GLU A 282 -13.18 -5.31 12.34
N ALA A 283 -13.52 -6.40 11.65
CA ALA A 283 -13.37 -7.75 12.17
C ALA A 283 -11.90 -8.06 12.53
N MET A 284 -10.97 -7.72 11.64
CA MET A 284 -9.54 -7.88 11.91
C MET A 284 -9.09 -7.07 13.13
N GLN A 285 -9.59 -5.85 13.30
CA GLN A 285 -9.27 -5.03 14.47
C GLN A 285 -9.60 -5.74 15.77
N ARG A 286 -10.80 -6.33 15.84
CA ARG A 286 -11.25 -7.09 17.02
C ARG A 286 -10.34 -8.28 17.26
N THR A 287 -10.09 -9.09 16.24
CA THR A 287 -9.23 -10.27 16.34
C THR A 287 -7.83 -9.94 16.84
N VAL A 288 -7.18 -8.91 16.27
CA VAL A 288 -5.83 -8.50 16.69
C VAL A 288 -5.83 -7.99 18.14
N ALA A 289 -6.83 -7.19 18.53
CA ALA A 289 -6.94 -6.68 19.89
C ALA A 289 -7.18 -7.79 20.93
N GLU A 290 -8.09 -8.72 20.63
CA GLU A 290 -8.40 -9.88 21.46
C GLU A 290 -7.17 -10.77 21.62
N GLN A 291 -6.44 -11.05 20.54
CA GLN A 291 -5.26 -11.89 20.57
C GLN A 291 -4.11 -11.24 21.35
N ALA A 292 -3.85 -9.94 21.14
CA ALA A 292 -2.88 -9.20 21.93
C ALA A 292 -3.24 -9.19 23.43
N GLY A 293 -4.53 -9.00 23.75
CA GLY A 293 -5.04 -9.06 25.12
C GLY A 293 -4.86 -10.44 25.76
N ARG A 294 -5.19 -11.51 25.02
CA ARG A 294 -4.99 -12.90 25.45
C ARG A 294 -3.53 -13.20 25.78
N VAL A 295 -2.60 -12.86 24.89
CA VAL A 295 -1.16 -13.10 25.09
C VAL A 295 -0.64 -12.29 26.28
N ASN A 296 -1.04 -11.03 26.40
CA ASN A 296 -0.66 -10.19 27.55
C ASN A 296 -1.19 -10.74 28.87
N GLY A 297 -2.43 -11.26 28.89
CA GLY A 297 -3.01 -11.87 30.10
C GLY A 297 -2.32 -13.18 30.50
N ALA A 298 -1.84 -13.96 29.52
CA ALA A 298 -1.19 -15.24 29.77
C ALA A 298 0.29 -15.12 30.17
N LEU A 299 1.03 -14.18 29.57
CA LEU A 299 2.47 -14.03 29.76
C LEU A 299 2.87 -12.85 30.65
N GLY A 300 1.99 -11.86 30.82
CA GLY A 300 2.33 -10.62 31.48
C GLY A 300 2.65 -10.77 32.96
N ALA A 301 3.42 -9.80 33.47
CA ALA A 301 3.70 -9.63 34.89
C ALA A 301 3.36 -8.20 35.32
N VAL A 302 3.36 -7.93 36.62
CA VAL A 302 3.01 -6.61 37.18
C VAL A 302 3.86 -5.49 36.57
N ASP A 303 5.14 -5.76 36.31
CA ASP A 303 6.12 -4.83 35.76
C ASP A 303 6.41 -5.05 34.26
N TRP A 304 5.70 -5.98 33.59
CA TRP A 304 5.99 -6.34 32.21
C TRP A 304 4.74 -6.58 31.37
N VAL A 305 4.63 -5.80 30.30
CA VAL A 305 3.64 -5.99 29.23
C VAL A 305 4.35 -6.60 28.01
N PRO A 306 4.09 -7.88 27.67
CA PRO A 306 4.76 -8.57 26.57
C PRO A 306 4.52 -7.90 25.21
N ILE A 307 3.26 -7.55 24.91
CA ILE A 307 2.85 -6.90 23.66
C ILE A 307 2.27 -5.52 23.95
N ARG A 308 2.97 -4.48 23.50
CA ARG A 308 2.46 -3.11 23.46
C ARG A 308 1.78 -2.88 22.11
N TYR A 309 0.46 -3.03 22.10
CA TYR A 309 -0.36 -2.82 20.91
C TYR A 309 -0.90 -1.38 20.84
N ILE A 310 -0.64 -0.69 19.73
CA ILE A 310 -1.03 0.70 19.51
C ILE A 310 -1.86 0.80 18.22
N ASN A 311 -3.18 0.94 18.35
CA ASN A 311 -4.09 1.12 17.22
C ASN A 311 -4.37 2.61 16.91
N ARG A 312 -3.32 3.37 16.56
CA ARG A 312 -3.42 4.77 16.14
C ARG A 312 -2.23 5.16 15.26
N SER A 313 -2.42 6.21 14.45
CA SER A 313 -1.34 6.80 13.67
C SER A 313 -0.25 7.36 14.57
N VAL A 314 0.99 7.03 14.23
CA VAL A 314 2.20 7.54 14.87
C VAL A 314 2.99 8.28 13.79
N GLY A 315 3.42 9.50 14.09
CA GLY A 315 4.17 10.32 13.15
C GLY A 315 5.48 9.65 12.73
N ARG A 316 5.87 9.84 11.46
CA ARG A 316 7.09 9.25 10.88
C ARG A 316 8.36 9.57 11.70
N ASN A 317 8.42 10.77 12.28
CA ASN A 317 9.51 11.19 13.17
C ASN A 317 9.61 10.37 14.47
N ILE A 318 8.51 9.84 14.97
CA ILE A 318 8.51 8.97 16.15
C ILE A 318 8.82 7.52 15.72
N LEU A 319 8.24 7.07 14.60
CA LEU A 319 8.49 5.74 14.04
C LEU A 319 9.98 5.51 13.74
N ALA A 320 10.65 6.46 13.09
CA ALA A 320 12.08 6.36 12.79
C ALA A 320 12.93 6.17 14.07
N GLY A 321 12.57 6.86 15.16
CA GLY A 321 13.20 6.68 16.46
C GLY A 321 12.94 5.29 17.04
N PHE A 322 11.73 4.76 16.90
CA PHE A 322 11.41 3.40 17.33
C PHE A 322 12.11 2.32 16.51
N TYR A 323 12.23 2.49 15.20
CA TYR A 323 13.01 1.60 14.35
C TYR A 323 14.47 1.54 14.82
N ARG A 324 15.08 2.69 15.06
CA ARG A 324 16.47 2.77 15.56
C ARG A 324 16.66 2.18 16.96
N LEU A 325 15.62 2.17 17.80
CA LEU A 325 15.65 1.53 19.12
C LEU A 325 15.37 0.02 19.06
N GLY A 326 14.69 -0.45 18.01
CA GLY A 326 14.27 -1.84 17.86
C GLY A 326 15.45 -2.75 17.56
N LYS A 327 15.61 -3.81 18.35
CA LYS A 327 16.58 -4.89 18.10
C LYS A 327 16.12 -5.88 17.04
N VAL A 328 14.82 -5.95 16.79
CA VAL A 328 14.26 -6.76 15.70
C VAL A 328 13.14 -5.98 14.98
N GLY A 329 13.24 -5.89 13.65
CA GLY A 329 12.20 -5.36 12.77
C GLY A 329 11.33 -6.50 12.26
N LEU A 330 10.16 -6.69 12.87
CA LEU A 330 9.30 -7.82 12.56
C LEU A 330 8.32 -7.47 11.44
N VAL A 331 8.79 -7.56 10.19
CA VAL A 331 8.03 -7.24 8.98
C VAL A 331 7.71 -8.53 8.22
N THR A 332 6.55 -9.13 8.52
CA THR A 332 6.18 -10.48 8.04
C THR A 332 4.80 -10.50 7.34
N PRO A 333 4.59 -9.71 6.28
CA PRO A 333 3.33 -9.74 5.55
C PRO A 333 3.10 -11.12 4.91
N LEU A 334 1.83 -11.55 4.84
CA LEU A 334 1.44 -12.73 4.06
C LEU A 334 1.65 -12.49 2.56
N ARG A 335 1.36 -11.28 2.11
CA ARG A 335 1.64 -10.79 0.75
C ARG A 335 1.78 -9.27 0.79
N ASP A 336 2.74 -8.73 0.05
CA ASP A 336 2.98 -7.29 -0.08
C ASP A 336 3.62 -7.04 -1.44
N GLY A 337 3.32 -5.90 -2.09
CA GLY A 337 3.97 -5.56 -3.37
C GLY A 337 5.41 -5.12 -3.14
N MET A 338 5.57 -4.20 -2.20
CA MET A 338 6.82 -3.83 -1.54
C MET A 338 6.49 -3.44 -0.11
N ASN A 339 7.47 -3.51 0.80
CA ASN A 339 7.28 -3.07 2.18
C ASN A 339 8.35 -2.05 2.57
N LEU A 340 8.00 -0.77 2.44
CA LEU A 340 8.91 0.33 2.81
C LEU A 340 9.24 0.37 4.31
N VAL A 341 8.43 -0.25 5.17
CA VAL A 341 8.77 -0.36 6.60
C VAL A 341 10.00 -1.24 6.80
N ALA A 342 10.19 -2.28 5.98
CA ALA A 342 11.43 -3.08 6.03
C ALA A 342 12.65 -2.24 5.67
N GLU A 343 12.59 -1.46 4.58
CA GLU A 343 13.68 -0.57 4.18
C GLU A 343 13.94 0.54 5.21
N GLU A 344 12.88 1.17 5.71
CA GLU A 344 12.96 2.20 6.75
C GLU A 344 13.57 1.61 8.05
N TYR A 345 13.21 0.38 8.42
CA TYR A 345 13.77 -0.27 9.59
C TYR A 345 15.29 -0.46 9.45
N VAL A 346 15.74 -1.03 8.32
CA VAL A 346 17.17 -1.25 8.05
C VAL A 346 17.91 0.09 7.98
N ALA A 347 17.38 1.07 7.26
CA ALA A 347 18.01 2.38 7.11
C ALA A 347 18.08 3.17 8.43
N ALA A 348 17.17 2.92 9.38
CA ALA A 348 17.18 3.61 10.67
C ALA A 348 18.29 3.13 11.62
N GLN A 349 18.91 1.97 11.37
CA GLN A 349 19.79 1.32 12.33
C GLN A 349 21.07 2.09 12.61
N ASP A 350 21.62 1.89 13.81
CA ASP A 350 22.97 2.32 14.13
C ASP A 350 23.97 1.31 13.54
N PRO A 351 24.89 1.69 12.63
CA PRO A 351 25.82 0.73 12.06
C PRO A 351 26.74 0.06 13.10
N ASP A 352 26.95 0.67 14.26
CA ASP A 352 27.80 0.11 15.33
C ASP A 352 27.04 -0.90 16.23
N ASP A 353 25.70 -0.87 16.23
CA ASP A 353 24.84 -1.78 17.01
C ASP A 353 23.48 -1.98 16.32
N PRO A 354 23.47 -2.53 15.10
CA PRO A 354 22.25 -2.63 14.31
C PRO A 354 21.33 -3.73 14.86
N GLY A 355 20.03 -3.47 14.81
CA GLY A 355 19.02 -4.51 14.94
C GLY A 355 18.96 -5.43 13.71
N VAL A 356 18.12 -6.46 13.80
CA VAL A 356 17.94 -7.51 12.78
C VAL A 356 16.59 -7.43 12.09
#